data_AF-A0A6I9NI58-F1
#
_entry.id   AF-A0A6I9NI58-F1
#
_cell.length_a   1.000
_cell.length_b   1.000
_cell.length_c   1.000
_cell.angle_alpha   90.00
_cell.angle_beta   90.00
_cell.angle_gamma   90.00
#
_symmetry.space_group_name_H-M   'P 1'
#
loop_
_entity.id
_entity.type
_entity.pdbx_description
1 polymer ?
#
loop_
_entity_poly.entity_id
_entity_poly.type
_entity_poly.pdbx_seq_one_letter_code
_entity_poly.pdbx_strand_id
1 'polypeptide(L)'
;MDWRSLTQVKELGAVVYNCSCLAADLGKIFEAYWFLGESDTVPSPWPPSFSTNYNKDTPLELPLNNTPSNVYLSVRNKQRGGGDL
;
A
#
# COMPACT_ATOMS: atom_id res chain seq x y z
N MET A 1 -1.85 14.32 -6.62
CA MET A 1 -1.79 15.39 -5.61
C MET A 1 -2.69 16.51 -6.10
N ASP A 2 -3.84 16.70 -5.45
CA ASP A 2 -4.73 17.82 -5.77
C ASP A 2 -4.23 19.08 -5.04
N TRP A 3 -4.32 20.25 -5.65
CA TRP A 3 -3.88 21.51 -5.02
C TRP A 3 -4.72 21.84 -3.77
N ARG A 4 -5.94 21.29 -3.67
CA ARG A 4 -6.77 21.35 -2.46
C ARG A 4 -6.11 20.65 -1.27
N SER A 5 -5.22 19.68 -1.50
CA SER A 5 -4.43 19.04 -0.46
C SER A 5 -3.45 19.99 0.25
N LEU A 6 -3.16 21.17 -0.33
CA LEU A 6 -2.25 22.16 0.27
C LEU A 6 -2.98 23.23 1.09
N THR A 7 -4.29 23.41 0.90
CA THR A 7 -5.00 24.58 1.42
C THR A 7 -6.21 24.24 2.28
N GLN A 8 -6.80 23.06 2.13
CA GLN A 8 -8.13 22.77 2.73
C GLN A 8 -8.20 21.47 3.53
N VAL A 9 -7.20 20.60 3.44
CA VAL A 9 -7.14 19.35 4.22
C VAL A 9 -5.85 19.27 5.00
N LYS A 10 -5.93 18.65 6.18
CA LYS A 10 -4.77 18.31 6.98
C LYS A 10 -4.32 16.91 6.58
N GLU A 11 -3.32 16.84 5.73
CA GLU A 11 -2.65 15.59 5.38
C GLU A 11 -1.63 15.23 6.45
N LEU A 12 -1.53 13.94 6.80
CA LEU A 12 -0.49 13.41 7.69
C LEU A 12 0.36 12.42 6.89
N GLY A 13 1.68 12.65 6.89
CA GLY A 13 2.65 11.74 6.29
C GLY A 13 3.71 11.31 7.30
N ALA A 14 4.27 10.12 7.10
CA ALA A 14 5.44 9.64 7.82
C ALA A 14 6.58 9.41 6.82
N VAL A 15 7.80 9.73 7.23
CA VAL A 15 9.01 9.45 6.44
C VAL A 15 9.85 8.44 7.20
N VAL A 16 10.21 7.34 6.52
CA VAL A 16 10.98 6.24 7.09
C VAL A 16 12.28 6.12 6.31
N TYR A 17 13.41 6.05 7.02
CA TYR A 17 14.75 5.95 6.45
C TYR A 17 15.37 4.60 6.77
N ASN A 18 16.27 4.12 5.91
CA ASN A 18 17.07 2.91 6.12
C ASN A 18 16.25 1.63 6.44
N CYS A 19 15.02 1.54 5.93
CA CYS A 19 14.16 0.36 6.08
C CYS A 19 13.92 -0.30 4.71
N SER A 20 14.88 -1.12 4.26
CA SER A 20 14.78 -1.81 2.97
C SER A 20 13.60 -2.79 2.92
N CYS A 21 13.23 -3.40 4.04
CA CYS A 21 12.08 -4.29 4.14
C CYS A 21 10.76 -3.57 3.82
N LEU A 22 10.52 -2.40 4.42
CA LEU A 22 9.33 -1.60 4.16
C LEU A 22 9.33 -1.02 2.74
N ALA A 23 10.51 -0.60 2.25
CA ALA A 23 10.66 -0.10 0.88
C ALA A 23 10.36 -1.18 -0.16
N ALA A 24 10.84 -2.41 0.04
CA ALA A 24 10.54 -3.54 -0.84
C ALA A 24 9.05 -3.87 -0.82
N ASP A 25 8.40 -3.77 0.34
CA ASP A 25 6.96 -4.05 0.44
C ASP A 25 6.10 -2.96 -0.20
N LEU A 26 6.50 -1.70 -0.07
CA LEU A 26 5.91 -0.58 -0.81
C LEU A 26 6.09 -0.77 -2.33
N GLY A 27 7.24 -1.27 -2.77
CA GLY A 27 7.52 -1.58 -4.17
C GLY A 27 6.49 -2.54 -4.77
N LYS A 28 6.10 -3.60 -4.05
CA LYS A 28 5.08 -4.54 -4.53
C LYS A 28 3.73 -3.88 -4.81
N ILE A 29 3.36 -2.85 -4.03
CA ILE A 29 2.13 -2.09 -4.25
C ILE A 29 2.22 -1.31 -5.58
N PHE A 30 3.35 -0.64 -5.82
CA PHE A 30 3.56 0.07 -7.09
C PHE A 30 3.54 -0.88 -8.28
N GLU A 31 4.23 -2.02 -8.19
CA GLU A 31 4.24 -3.04 -9.24
C GLU A 31 2.85 -3.65 -9.48
N ALA A 32 2.05 -3.85 -8.42
CA ALA A 32 0.68 -4.34 -8.55
C ALA A 32 -0.22 -3.33 -9.31
N TYR A 33 -0.07 -2.03 -9.04
CA TYR A 33 -0.79 -1.01 -9.80
C TYR A 33 -0.29 -0.88 -11.23
N TRP A 34 1.02 -1.02 -11.45
CA TRP A 34 1.60 -1.04 -12.79
C TRP A 34 1.03 -2.19 -13.62
N PHE A 35 1.02 -3.40 -13.04
CA PHE A 35 0.41 -4.58 -13.62
C PHE A 35 -1.08 -4.39 -13.96
N LEU A 36 -1.84 -3.73 -13.08
CA LEU A 36 -3.23 -3.38 -13.38
C LEU A 36 -3.39 -2.32 -14.47
N GLY A 37 -2.41 -1.43 -14.65
CA GLY A 37 -2.42 -0.45 -15.74
C GLY A 37 -2.33 -1.09 -17.12
N GLU A 38 -1.76 -2.29 -17.19
CA GLU A 38 -1.63 -3.09 -18.42
C GLU A 38 -2.75 -4.14 -18.57
N SER A 39 -3.62 -4.30 -17.57
CA SER A 39 -4.67 -5.33 -17.53
C SER A 39 -6.07 -4.73 -17.50
N ASP A 40 -6.98 -5.27 -18.32
CA ASP A 40 -8.39 -4.87 -18.31
C ASP A 40 -9.18 -5.45 -17.11
N THR A 41 -8.58 -6.40 -16.37
CA THR A 41 -9.24 -7.11 -15.26
C THR A 41 -8.36 -7.23 -14.02
N VAL A 42 -9.02 -7.27 -12.86
CA VAL A 42 -8.36 -7.52 -11.57
C VAL A 42 -8.16 -9.03 -11.41
N PRO A 43 -6.93 -9.52 -11.22
CA PRO A 43 -6.68 -10.95 -11.10
C PRO A 43 -7.27 -11.51 -9.79
N SER A 44 -7.77 -12.73 -9.87
CA SER A 44 -8.20 -13.51 -8.71
C SER A 44 -7.85 -14.99 -8.92
N PRO A 45 -6.88 -15.56 -8.19
CA PRO A 45 -6.06 -14.93 -7.15
C PRO A 45 -5.00 -13.97 -7.72
N TRP A 46 -4.46 -13.10 -6.86
CA TRP A 46 -3.31 -12.27 -7.22
C TRP A 46 -2.04 -13.11 -7.39
N PRO A 47 -1.13 -12.73 -8.31
CA PRO A 47 0.17 -13.38 -8.43
C PRO A 47 0.96 -13.36 -7.11
N PRO A 48 1.67 -14.46 -6.75
CA PRO A 48 2.44 -14.55 -5.51
C PRO A 48 3.54 -13.47 -5.37
N SER A 49 4.02 -12.91 -6.48
CA SER A 49 5.01 -11.83 -6.50
C SER A 49 4.58 -10.59 -5.73
N PHE A 50 3.28 -10.34 -5.61
CA PHE A 50 2.71 -9.20 -4.86
C PHE A 50 2.39 -9.54 -3.39
N SER A 51 2.70 -10.76 -2.94
CA SER A 51 2.42 -11.17 -1.56
C SER A 51 3.40 -10.55 -0.57
N THR A 52 2.96 -10.33 0.67
CA THR A 52 3.77 -9.79 1.76
C THR A 52 3.67 -10.64 3.01
N ASN A 53 4.77 -10.67 3.77
CA ASN A 53 4.81 -11.23 5.12
C ASN A 53 4.33 -10.22 6.17
N TYR A 54 4.22 -8.94 5.81
CA TYR A 54 3.83 -7.86 6.70
C TYR A 54 2.35 -7.53 6.55
N ASN A 55 1.58 -7.77 7.60
CA ASN A 55 0.14 -7.54 7.60
C ASN A 55 -0.35 -7.18 9.01
N LYS A 56 -1.67 -7.13 9.20
CA LYS A 56 -2.29 -6.80 10.49
C LYS A 56 -1.92 -7.78 11.61
N ASP A 57 -1.76 -9.06 11.27
CA ASP A 57 -1.47 -10.12 12.23
C ASP A 57 0.05 -10.28 12.46
N THR A 58 0.85 -10.02 11.42
CA THR A 58 2.32 -10.05 11.45
C THR A 58 2.92 -8.73 10.98
N PRO A 59 2.86 -7.64 11.79
CA PRO A 59 3.39 -6.34 11.38
C PRO A 59 4.92 -6.31 11.39
N LEU A 60 5.50 -5.39 10.62
CA LEU A 60 6.92 -5.06 10.69
C LEU A 60 7.17 -4.17 11.92
N GLU A 61 8.03 -4.62 12.83
CA GLU A 61 8.46 -3.84 13.99
C GLU A 61 9.63 -2.92 13.61
N LEU A 62 9.45 -1.61 13.77
CA LEU A 62 10.51 -0.63 13.55
C LEU A 62 10.31 0.60 14.45
N PRO A 63 11.40 1.30 14.82
CA PRO A 63 11.29 2.53 15.58
C PRO A 63 10.89 3.71 14.67
N LEU A 64 9.80 4.39 15.01
CA LEU A 64 9.46 5.70 14.44
C LEU A 64 9.87 6.77 15.44
N ASN A 65 10.95 7.50 15.12
CA ASN A 65 11.52 8.53 16.00
C ASN A 65 11.76 8.01 17.44
N ASN A 66 12.50 6.89 17.55
CA ASN A 66 12.77 6.15 18.79
C ASN A 66 11.56 5.56 19.51
N THR A 67 10.36 5.62 18.92
CA THR A 67 9.15 4.99 19.46
C THR A 67 8.94 3.63 18.79
N PRO A 68 8.96 2.51 19.54
CA PRO A 68 8.65 1.19 18.99
C PRO A 68 7.28 1.20 18.31
N SER A 69 7.22 0.79 17.04
CA SER A 69 6.02 0.88 16.21
C SER A 69 5.81 -0.37 15.37
N ASN A 70 4.55 -0.74 15.18
CA ASN A 70 4.12 -1.82 14.32
C ASN A 70 3.59 -1.24 13.01
N VAL A 71 4.19 -1.63 11.88
CA VAL A 71 3.93 -1.03 10.57
C VAL A 71 3.55 -2.12 9.56
N TYR A 72 2.51 -1.87 8.78
CA TYR A 72 2.20 -2.62 7.56
C TYR A 72 1.56 -1.69 6.55
N LEU A 73 1.69 -2.01 5.26
CA LEU A 73 1.06 -1.27 4.18
C LEU A 73 -0.16 -2.05 3.70
N SER A 74 -1.24 -1.34 3.39
CA SER A 74 -2.44 -1.95 2.84
C SER A 74 -3.06 -1.06 1.78
N VAL A 75 -3.60 -1.70 0.74
CA VAL A 75 -4.36 -1.04 -0.32
C VAL A 75 -5.71 -1.71 -0.43
N ARG A 76 -6.73 -0.91 -0.72
CA ARG A 76 -8.08 -1.42 -0.93
C ARG A 76 -8.27 -1.75 -2.40
N ASN A 77 -8.51 -3.02 -2.71
CA ASN A 77 -8.99 -3.40 -4.03
C ASN A 77 -10.47 -3.06 -4.12
N LYS A 78 -10.82 -2.02 -4.89
CA LYS A 78 -12.21 -1.78 -5.25
C LYS A 78 -12.57 -2.77 -6.35
N GLN A 79 -13.23 -3.86 -5.96
CA GLN A 79 -13.89 -4.72 -6.95
C GLN A 79 -14.96 -3.86 -7.64
N ARG A 80 -14.86 -3.74 -8.96
CA ARG A 80 -15.88 -3.06 -9.76
C ARG A 80 -17.12 -3.96 -9.67
N GLY A 81 -18.08 -3.56 -8.83
CA GLY A 81 -19.36 -4.26 -8.72
C GLY A 81 -19.95 -4.38 -10.12
N GLY A 82 -20.28 -5.61 -10.51
CA GLY A 82 -21.17 -5.84 -11.63
C GLY A 82 -22.45 -5.05 -11.38
N GLY A 83 -22.88 -4.29 -12.38
CA GLY A 83 -24.14 -3.56 -12.30
C GLY A 83 -25.29 -4.54 -12.19
N ASP A 84 -26.10 -4.38 -11.15
CA ASP A 84 -27.50 -4.77 -11.17
C ASP A 84 -28.24 -3.85 -12.15
N LEU A 85 -28.62 -4.40 -13.31
CA LEU A 85 -29.79 -4.05 -14.12
C LEU A 85 -30.26 -5.30 -14.87
#